data_AF-A0A0U5G274-F1
#
_entry.id   AF-A0A0U5G274-F1
#
_cell.length_a   1.000
_cell.length_b   1.000
_cell.length_c   1.000
_cell.angle_alpha   90.00
_cell.angle_beta   90.00
_cell.angle_gamma   90.00
#
_symmetry.space_group_name_H-M   'P 1'
#
loop_
_entity.id
_entity.type
_entity.pdbx_description
1 polymer ?
#
loop_
_entity_poly.entity_id
_entity_poly.type
_entity_poly.pdbx_seq_one_letter_code
_entity_poly.pdbx_strand_id
1 'polypeptide(L)'
;MATQTMHLACEPCRFSKRKCDRVIPACGRCTRLQSRCPIPFRWYMPRLLKHYNESIESSRVESNCKSAAYKLQSVWFQHALNDQCLFHVTLYIGSSYFDIKTGNTPSTITLHHQNEVIRIINERLSHPVEALDDCTVAAVALLALFSSLSSDQAASQVHTAGLRRLIRLKGEQGHNGQAGLDGLLATLIQMNDVVQSIIFGPGDSDTLLPQGYHVVPPLGLECRVMEYRALPYRLIESSERLSPMSSTLSDSTMNLFREIYAFKIEISRLGNATAYARRLALRGRRQEIHPPASLLSDDDPIHCCCVLAASIFWLLMEAHYHSEVDAEILSAESVAETLDRSTRQLKTALSLVDATAWLKSNPIAYCWVCMVGAAVARSTSVRVWFWVRQAAVLRILTAVDDSTFLDDLWVHVVWLRRLAAAVIS
;
A
#
# COMPACT_ATOMS: atom_id res chain seq x y z
N MET A 1 4.36 2.21 -32.13
CA MET A 1 3.06 1.60 -32.49
C MET A 1 2.30 1.31 -31.20
N ALA A 2 1.05 1.75 -31.11
CA ALA A 2 0.29 1.85 -29.86
C ALA A 2 0.05 0.48 -29.20
N THR A 3 0.39 0.39 -27.91
CA THR A 3 0.09 -0.75 -27.03
C THR A 3 -1.41 -0.97 -26.95
N GLN A 4 -1.87 -2.11 -27.45
CA GLN A 4 -3.25 -2.52 -27.41
C GLN A 4 -3.52 -3.18 -26.05
N THR A 5 -3.84 -2.36 -25.04
CA THR A 5 -4.58 -2.85 -23.87
C THR A 5 -5.81 -3.59 -24.41
N MET A 6 -6.06 -4.83 -23.96
CA MET A 6 -7.30 -5.55 -24.26
C MET A 6 -8.47 -4.84 -23.59
N HIS A 7 -8.87 -3.71 -24.18
CA HIS A 7 -10.07 -2.98 -23.84
C HIS A 7 -11.25 -3.78 -24.37
N LEU A 8 -11.80 -4.61 -23.49
CA LEU A 8 -13.09 -5.25 -23.69
C LEU A 8 -14.13 -4.18 -24.08
N ALA A 9 -15.02 -4.51 -25.01
CA ALA A 9 -16.13 -3.62 -25.36
C ALA A 9 -16.92 -3.25 -24.08
N CYS A 10 -17.41 -2.00 -23.99
CA CYS A 10 -18.26 -1.60 -22.87
C CYS A 10 -19.46 -2.55 -22.73
N GLU A 11 -19.93 -2.77 -21.50
CA GLU A 11 -21.00 -3.74 -21.21
C GLU A 11 -22.22 -3.60 -22.13
N PRO A 12 -22.75 -2.40 -22.40
CA PRO A 12 -23.88 -2.24 -23.31
C PRO A 12 -23.58 -2.75 -24.73
N CYS A 13 -22.38 -2.51 -25.25
CA CYS A 13 -21.96 -3.00 -26.56
C CYS A 13 -21.66 -4.51 -26.54
N ARG A 14 -21.12 -5.04 -25.44
CA ARG A 14 -20.86 -6.46 -25.25
C ARG A 14 -22.15 -7.27 -25.17
N PHE A 15 -23.11 -6.83 -24.35
CA PHE A 15 -24.42 -7.46 -24.17
C PHE A 15 -25.21 -7.51 -25.49
N SER A 16 -25.15 -6.41 -26.25
CA SER A 16 -25.79 -6.33 -27.56
C SER A 16 -24.96 -6.92 -28.71
N LYS A 17 -23.82 -7.57 -28.43
CA LYS A 17 -22.90 -8.21 -29.40
C LYS A 17 -22.47 -7.28 -30.55
N ARG A 18 -22.08 -6.05 -30.23
CA ARG A 18 -21.79 -4.99 -31.22
C ARG A 18 -20.39 -4.41 -31.03
N LYS A 19 -19.84 -3.86 -32.12
CA LYS A 19 -18.52 -3.20 -32.15
C LYS A 19 -18.56 -1.90 -31.33
N CYS A 20 -17.68 -1.80 -30.35
CA CYS A 20 -17.46 -0.62 -29.51
C CYS A 20 -16.28 0.18 -30.08
N ASP A 21 -16.43 1.50 -30.23
CA ASP A 21 -15.34 2.39 -30.66
C ASP A 21 -14.41 2.80 -29.51
N ARG A 22 -14.74 2.36 -28.28
CA ARG A 22 -13.88 2.42 -27.08
C ARG A 22 -13.45 3.84 -26.68
N VAL A 23 -14.18 4.85 -27.14
CA VAL A 23 -14.01 6.22 -26.67
C VAL A 23 -14.38 6.31 -25.19
N ILE A 24 -13.51 6.93 -24.39
CA ILE A 24 -13.73 7.18 -22.96
C ILE A 24 -14.16 8.65 -22.83
N PRO A 25 -15.22 8.98 -22.04
CA PRO A 25 -15.90 8.16 -21.03
C PRO A 25 -17.08 7.33 -21.56
N ALA A 26 -17.55 7.59 -22.79
CA ALA A 26 -18.62 6.85 -23.41
C ALA A 26 -18.29 6.60 -24.89
N CYS A 27 -18.49 5.36 -25.33
CA CYS A 27 -18.31 4.99 -26.71
C CYS A 27 -19.34 5.74 -27.59
N GLY A 28 -19.05 6.05 -28.84
CA GLY A 28 -19.92 6.84 -29.72
C GLY A 28 -21.29 6.19 -29.94
N ARG A 29 -21.44 4.89 -29.65
CA ARG A 29 -22.75 4.24 -29.57
C ARG A 29 -23.46 4.49 -28.25
N CYS A 30 -22.80 4.39 -27.10
CA CYS A 30 -23.37 4.77 -25.79
C CYS A 30 -23.76 6.25 -25.75
N THR A 31 -22.96 7.12 -26.39
CA THR A 31 -23.29 8.53 -26.60
C THR A 31 -24.57 8.70 -27.41
N ARG A 32 -24.72 7.95 -28.51
CA ARG A 32 -25.94 7.95 -29.34
C ARG A 32 -27.15 7.33 -28.65
N LEU A 33 -26.93 6.33 -27.79
CA LEU A 33 -27.96 5.65 -27.01
C LEU A 33 -28.29 6.36 -25.68
N GLN A 34 -27.69 7.52 -25.41
CA GLN A 34 -27.83 8.24 -24.15
C GLN A 34 -27.60 7.36 -22.91
N SER A 35 -26.65 6.43 -22.94
CA SER A 35 -26.14 5.83 -21.72
C SER A 35 -25.38 6.91 -20.97
N ARG A 36 -26.04 7.55 -19.99
CA ARG A 36 -25.54 8.75 -19.32
C ARG A 36 -24.38 8.36 -18.43
N CYS A 37 -23.21 8.96 -18.65
CA CYS A 37 -22.17 9.03 -17.63
C CYS A 37 -22.81 9.61 -16.35
N PRO A 38 -22.45 9.13 -15.14
CA PRO A 38 -23.08 9.59 -13.90
C PRO A 38 -23.00 11.11 -13.69
N ILE A 39 -22.05 11.77 -14.35
CA ILE A 39 -21.89 13.23 -14.30
C ILE A 39 -21.65 13.83 -15.69
N PRO A 40 -21.89 15.14 -15.87
CA PRO A 40 -21.56 15.84 -17.11
C PRO A 40 -20.07 15.73 -17.45
N PHE A 41 -19.77 15.39 -18.71
CA PHE A 41 -18.41 15.24 -19.19
C PHE A 41 -17.59 16.54 -19.06
N ARG A 42 -16.32 16.40 -18.66
CA ARG A 42 -15.30 17.45 -18.71
C ARG A 42 -14.05 16.94 -19.41
N TRP A 43 -13.37 17.82 -20.14
CA TRP A 43 -12.23 17.48 -21.01
C TRP A 43 -11.08 16.77 -20.29
N TYR A 44 -10.88 17.02 -19.00
CA TYR A 44 -9.79 16.42 -18.21
C TYR A 44 -10.13 15.02 -17.66
N MET A 45 -11.40 14.59 -17.67
CA MET A 45 -11.83 13.33 -17.05
C MET A 45 -11.10 12.09 -17.59
N PRO A 46 -10.86 11.93 -18.91
CA PRO A 46 -10.13 10.77 -19.42
C PRO A 46 -8.71 10.66 -18.84
N ARG A 47 -8.06 11.80 -18.58
CA ARG A 47 -6.74 11.84 -17.95
C ARG A 47 -6.81 11.43 -16.48
N LEU A 48 -7.82 11.87 -15.74
CA LEU A 48 -8.02 11.44 -14.36
C LEU A 48 -8.33 9.94 -14.26
N LEU A 49 -9.16 9.41 -15.16
CA LEU A 49 -9.43 7.96 -15.23
C LEU A 49 -8.15 7.18 -15.54
N LYS A 50 -7.27 7.72 -16.38
CA LYS A 50 -5.94 7.14 -16.62
C LYS A 50 -5.11 7.15 -15.33
N HIS A 51 -5.04 8.25 -14.60
CA HIS A 51 -4.30 8.32 -13.34
C HIS A 51 -4.90 7.45 -12.22
N TYR A 52 -6.23 7.32 -12.17
CA TYR A 52 -6.92 6.36 -11.30
C TYR A 52 -6.48 4.94 -11.64
N ASN A 53 -6.51 4.58 -12.93
CA ASN A 53 -6.01 3.29 -13.38
C ASN A 53 -4.54 3.15 -12.95
N GLU A 54 -3.64 4.07 -13.28
CA GLU A 54 -2.21 4.06 -12.89
C GLU A 54 -1.99 3.93 -11.36
N SER A 55 -2.95 4.36 -10.53
CA SER A 55 -2.90 4.20 -9.07
C SER A 55 -3.21 2.77 -8.60
N ILE A 56 -3.91 2.01 -9.44
CA ILE A 56 -4.30 0.60 -9.26
C ILE A 56 -3.45 -0.32 -10.15
N GLU A 57 -2.87 0.25 -11.21
CA GLU A 57 -2.46 -0.46 -12.41
C GLU A 57 -1.32 -1.42 -12.13
N SER A 58 -1.62 -2.66 -12.50
CA SER A 58 -0.71 -3.74 -12.75
C SER A 58 -0.96 -4.26 -14.17
N SER A 59 -1.00 -3.36 -15.17
CA SER A 59 -1.41 -3.68 -16.55
C SER A 59 -0.55 -4.74 -17.25
N ARG A 60 0.52 -5.18 -16.60
CA ARG A 60 1.40 -6.24 -17.08
C ARG A 60 1.19 -7.57 -16.37
N VAL A 61 0.22 -7.73 -15.48
CA VAL A 61 0.03 -8.96 -14.70
C VAL A 61 -1.44 -9.42 -14.78
N GLU A 62 -1.67 -10.65 -15.23
CA GLU A 62 -2.98 -11.30 -15.08
C GLU A 62 -3.31 -11.38 -13.58
N SER A 63 -4.26 -10.57 -13.11
CA SER A 63 -4.59 -10.48 -11.68
C SER A 63 -5.61 -11.56 -11.31
N ASN A 64 -5.44 -12.20 -10.13
CA ASN A 64 -6.44 -13.11 -9.55
C ASN A 64 -7.78 -12.37 -9.43
N CYS A 65 -8.89 -12.99 -9.81
CA CYS A 65 -10.22 -12.40 -9.68
C CYS A 65 -10.62 -12.07 -8.22
N LYS A 66 -9.93 -12.68 -7.25
CA LYS A 66 -10.05 -12.39 -5.81
C LYS A 66 -9.14 -11.25 -5.34
N SER A 67 -8.17 -10.80 -6.13
CA SER A 67 -7.27 -9.72 -5.72
C SER A 67 -7.99 -8.39 -5.59
N ALA A 68 -7.58 -7.55 -4.65
CA ALA A 68 -8.08 -6.20 -4.49
C ALA A 68 -7.86 -5.36 -5.76
N ALA A 69 -6.74 -5.56 -6.45
CA ALA A 69 -6.45 -4.92 -7.73
C ALA A 69 -7.51 -5.24 -8.79
N TYR A 70 -7.87 -6.52 -8.94
CA TYR A 70 -8.92 -6.93 -9.88
C TYR A 70 -10.28 -6.35 -9.49
N LYS A 71 -10.65 -6.39 -8.21
CA LYS A 71 -11.94 -5.86 -7.73
C LYS A 71 -12.06 -4.35 -7.90
N LEU A 72 -10.97 -3.59 -7.76
CA LEU A 72 -10.92 -2.16 -8.06
C LEU A 72 -11.05 -1.82 -9.56
N GLN A 73 -10.61 -2.73 -10.44
CA GLN A 73 -10.74 -2.56 -11.89
C GLN A 73 -12.09 -3.04 -12.44
N SER A 74 -12.73 -3.98 -11.76
CA SER A 74 -14.00 -4.60 -12.19
C SER A 74 -15.18 -4.08 -11.38
N VAL A 75 -15.36 -4.59 -10.16
CA VAL A 75 -16.50 -4.31 -9.27
C VAL A 75 -16.60 -2.82 -8.98
N TRP A 76 -15.52 -2.19 -8.50
CA TRP A 76 -15.54 -0.75 -8.22
C TRP A 76 -15.93 0.05 -9.46
N PHE A 77 -15.33 -0.25 -10.62
CA PHE A 77 -15.57 0.54 -11.83
C PHE A 77 -17.00 0.37 -12.34
N GLN A 78 -17.59 -0.82 -12.22
CA GLN A 78 -19.01 -1.04 -12.51
C GLN A 78 -19.90 -0.18 -11.60
N HIS A 79 -19.62 -0.14 -10.30
CA HIS A 79 -20.36 0.72 -9.38
C HIS A 79 -20.14 2.21 -9.67
N ALA A 80 -18.90 2.63 -9.92
CA ALA A 80 -18.57 4.01 -10.27
C ALA A 80 -19.27 4.49 -11.55
N LEU A 81 -19.51 3.62 -12.52
CA LEU A 81 -20.26 3.98 -13.74
C LEU A 81 -21.77 4.10 -13.53
N ASN A 82 -22.30 3.66 -12.40
CA ASN A 82 -23.73 3.70 -12.07
C ASN A 82 -24.04 4.61 -10.86
N ASP A 83 -23.03 5.05 -10.12
CA ASP A 83 -23.16 5.86 -8.91
C ASP A 83 -22.40 7.19 -9.06
N GLN A 84 -23.12 8.30 -8.94
CA GLN A 84 -22.56 9.64 -9.08
C GLN A 84 -21.43 9.94 -8.07
N CYS A 85 -21.61 9.51 -6.82
CA CYS A 85 -20.62 9.72 -5.75
C CYS A 85 -19.34 8.97 -6.06
N LEU A 86 -19.44 7.68 -6.38
CA LEU A 86 -18.30 6.83 -6.69
C LEU A 86 -17.58 7.24 -7.98
N PHE A 87 -18.30 7.79 -8.96
CA PHE A 87 -17.66 8.39 -10.13
C PHE A 87 -16.82 9.61 -9.76
N HIS A 88 -17.35 10.51 -8.92
CA HIS A 88 -16.57 11.63 -8.38
C HIS A 88 -15.38 11.18 -7.54
N VAL A 89 -15.55 10.14 -6.70
CA VAL A 89 -14.44 9.53 -5.93
C VAL A 89 -13.36 9.01 -6.89
N THR A 90 -13.73 8.35 -7.98
CA THR A 90 -12.79 7.82 -8.98
C THR A 90 -11.96 8.94 -9.61
N LEU A 91 -12.60 10.05 -9.98
CA LEU A 91 -11.90 11.22 -10.54
C LEU A 91 -11.03 11.93 -9.49
N TYR A 92 -11.54 12.09 -8.27
CA TYR A 92 -10.80 12.64 -7.13
C TYR A 92 -9.53 11.84 -6.84
N ILE A 93 -9.62 10.51 -6.83
CA ILE A 93 -8.46 9.62 -6.64
C ILE A 93 -7.45 9.79 -7.76
N GLY A 94 -7.90 9.79 -9.01
CA GLY A 94 -7.00 9.98 -10.15
C GLY A 94 -6.26 11.31 -10.09
N SER A 95 -6.94 12.38 -9.71
CA SER A 95 -6.34 13.71 -9.55
C SER A 95 -5.38 13.77 -8.35
N SER A 96 -5.83 13.31 -7.18
CA SER A 96 -5.04 13.30 -5.93
C SER A 96 -3.79 12.44 -6.04
N TYR A 97 -3.90 11.27 -6.68
CA TYR A 97 -2.76 10.39 -6.90
C TYR A 97 -1.68 11.06 -7.75
N PHE A 98 -2.08 11.80 -8.78
CA PHE A 98 -1.14 12.58 -9.58
C PHE A 98 -0.47 13.68 -8.74
N ASP A 99 -1.24 14.44 -7.96
CA ASP A 99 -0.72 15.47 -7.06
C ASP A 99 0.30 14.88 -6.06
N ILE A 100 -0.05 13.79 -5.37
CA ILE A 100 0.81 13.08 -4.42
C ILE A 100 2.09 12.58 -5.09
N LYS A 101 1.97 11.92 -6.25
CA LYS A 101 3.13 11.33 -6.96
C LYS A 101 4.10 12.41 -7.45
N THR A 102 3.59 13.58 -7.79
CA THR A 102 4.40 14.73 -8.25
C THR A 102 4.87 15.62 -7.12
N GLY A 103 4.42 15.39 -5.88
CA GLY A 103 4.72 16.25 -4.73
C GLY A 103 4.01 17.61 -4.79
N ASN A 104 2.92 17.71 -5.56
CA ASN A 104 2.14 18.92 -5.70
C ASN A 104 1.04 19.00 -4.63
N THR A 105 0.62 20.22 -4.31
CA THR A 105 -0.60 20.47 -3.53
C THR A 105 -1.85 20.13 -4.34
N PRO A 106 -2.99 19.84 -3.69
CA PRO A 106 -4.25 19.55 -4.38
C PRO A 106 -4.61 20.62 -5.42
N SER A 107 -4.80 20.20 -6.68
CA SER A 107 -5.24 21.10 -7.75
C SER A 107 -6.70 21.56 -7.56
N THR A 108 -7.12 22.60 -8.30
CA THR A 108 -8.53 23.03 -8.33
C THR A 108 -9.48 21.92 -8.81
N ILE A 109 -9.00 21.03 -9.68
CA ILE A 109 -9.75 19.87 -10.16
C ILE A 109 -9.88 18.82 -9.04
N THR A 110 -8.80 18.60 -8.29
CA THR A 110 -8.78 17.71 -7.12
C THR A 110 -9.80 18.19 -6.08
N LEU A 111 -9.73 19.47 -5.70
CA LEU A 111 -10.64 20.09 -4.75
C LEU A 111 -12.09 20.09 -5.24
N HIS A 112 -12.34 20.34 -6.52
CA HIS A 112 -13.69 20.28 -7.09
C HIS A 112 -14.32 18.90 -6.90
N HIS A 113 -13.62 17.83 -7.29
CA HIS A 113 -14.17 16.48 -7.15
C HIS A 113 -14.25 16.03 -5.70
N GLN A 114 -13.29 16.39 -4.85
CA GLN A 114 -13.37 16.16 -3.41
C GLN A 114 -14.62 16.81 -2.79
N ASN A 115 -14.89 18.07 -3.12
CA ASN A 115 -16.04 18.80 -2.60
C ASN A 115 -17.37 18.21 -3.08
N GLU A 116 -17.46 17.76 -4.34
CA GLU A 116 -18.66 17.06 -4.83
C GLU A 116 -18.89 15.72 -4.10
N VAL A 117 -17.82 14.97 -3.81
CA VAL A 117 -17.94 13.74 -2.99
C VAL A 117 -18.49 14.09 -1.60
N ILE A 118 -17.93 15.09 -0.92
CA ILE A 118 -18.38 15.52 0.42
C ILE A 118 -19.85 15.98 0.38
N ARG A 119 -20.23 16.77 -0.63
CA ARG A 119 -21.62 17.24 -0.81
C ARG A 119 -22.59 16.08 -0.93
N ILE A 120 -22.32 15.13 -1.83
CA ILE A 120 -23.20 13.97 -2.06
C ILE A 120 -23.24 13.06 -0.83
N ILE A 121 -22.11 12.84 -0.15
CA ILE A 121 -22.10 12.07 1.11
C ILE A 121 -23.01 12.72 2.14
N ASN A 122 -22.92 14.04 2.35
CA ASN A 122 -23.77 14.73 3.31
C ASN A 122 -25.27 14.62 2.97
N GLU A 123 -25.62 14.64 1.68
CA GLU A 123 -26.99 14.37 1.22
C GLU A 123 -27.42 12.95 1.59
N ARG A 124 -26.60 11.93 1.29
CA ARG A 124 -26.89 10.52 1.62
C ARG A 124 -26.99 10.28 3.12
N LEU A 125 -26.15 10.92 3.91
CA LEU A 125 -26.17 10.81 5.38
C LEU A 125 -27.46 11.35 6.00
N SER A 126 -28.21 12.18 5.28
CA SER A 126 -29.52 12.67 5.70
C SER A 126 -30.64 11.63 5.52
N HIS A 127 -30.36 10.50 4.86
CA HIS A 127 -31.30 9.42 4.61
C HIS A 127 -30.80 8.09 5.21
N PRO A 128 -31.50 7.47 6.17
CA PRO A 128 -31.00 6.30 6.90
C PRO A 128 -30.59 5.10 6.04
N VAL A 129 -31.24 4.90 4.88
CA VAL A 129 -30.93 3.80 3.96
C VAL A 129 -29.69 4.13 3.12
N GLU A 130 -29.64 5.32 2.52
CA GLU A 130 -28.51 5.75 1.67
C GLU A 130 -27.23 5.97 2.49
N ALA A 131 -27.36 6.39 3.75
CA ALA A 131 -26.26 6.57 4.68
C ALA A 131 -25.45 5.28 4.89
N LEU A 132 -26.12 4.13 4.86
CA LEU A 132 -25.52 2.81 5.11
C LEU A 132 -25.31 1.98 3.84
N ASP A 133 -25.60 2.54 2.65
CA ASP A 133 -25.26 1.95 1.36
C ASP A 133 -23.74 1.72 1.26
N ASP A 134 -23.35 0.57 0.71
CA ASP A 134 -21.95 0.20 0.49
C ASP A 134 -21.20 1.26 -0.32
N CYS A 135 -21.85 1.86 -1.31
CA CYS A 135 -21.25 2.93 -2.11
C CYS A 135 -20.92 4.17 -1.26
N THR A 136 -21.79 4.52 -0.30
CA THR A 136 -21.57 5.64 0.63
C THR A 136 -20.42 5.33 1.59
N VAL A 137 -20.44 4.15 2.21
CA VAL A 137 -19.37 3.74 3.14
C VAL A 137 -18.02 3.67 2.43
N ALA A 138 -17.99 3.15 1.19
CA ALA A 138 -16.77 3.08 0.39
C ALA A 138 -16.25 4.47 -0.02
N ALA A 139 -17.15 5.42 -0.33
CA ALA A 139 -16.77 6.80 -0.63
C ALA A 139 -16.13 7.49 0.59
N VAL A 140 -16.70 7.31 1.78
CA VAL A 140 -16.12 7.83 3.05
C VAL A 140 -14.76 7.16 3.32
N ALA A 141 -14.64 5.85 3.09
CA ALA A 141 -13.38 5.13 3.25
C ALA A 141 -12.27 5.69 2.33
N LEU A 142 -12.57 6.02 1.08
CA LEU A 142 -11.56 6.59 0.17
C LEU A 142 -11.26 8.07 0.45
N LEU A 143 -12.20 8.85 1.01
CA LEU A 143 -11.90 10.18 1.55
C LEU A 143 -10.92 10.10 2.73
N ALA A 144 -11.15 9.20 3.68
CA ALA A 144 -10.25 8.98 4.82
C ALA A 144 -8.86 8.52 4.36
N LEU A 145 -8.79 7.66 3.35
CA LEU A 145 -7.53 7.16 2.80
C LEU A 145 -6.73 8.29 2.16
N PHE A 146 -7.35 9.07 1.27
CA PHE A 146 -6.63 10.09 0.51
C PHE A 146 -6.36 11.38 1.29
N SER A 147 -7.14 11.70 2.32
CA SER A 147 -6.75 12.74 3.29
C SER A 147 -5.49 12.33 4.06
N SER A 148 -5.38 11.05 4.45
CA SER A 148 -4.16 10.52 5.05
C SER A 148 -2.97 10.61 4.09
N LEU A 149 -3.12 10.17 2.84
CA LEU A 149 -2.05 10.24 1.85
C LEU A 149 -1.65 11.67 1.45
N SER A 150 -2.58 12.62 1.56
CA SER A 150 -2.31 14.05 1.36
C SER A 150 -1.67 14.70 2.60
N SER A 151 -1.42 13.92 3.66
CA SER A 151 -0.90 14.39 4.96
C SER A 151 -1.82 15.40 5.67
N ASP A 152 -3.13 15.40 5.36
CA ASP A 152 -4.13 16.19 6.06
C ASP A 152 -4.69 15.40 7.25
N GLN A 153 -4.02 15.55 8.40
CA GLN A 153 -4.36 14.80 9.61
C GLN A 153 -5.74 15.17 10.16
N ALA A 154 -6.14 16.44 10.09
CA ALA A 154 -7.42 16.89 10.61
C ALA A 154 -8.59 16.30 9.79
N ALA A 155 -8.52 16.39 8.46
CA ALA A 155 -9.52 15.78 7.60
C ALA A 155 -9.55 14.26 7.73
N SER A 156 -8.37 13.62 7.82
CA SER A 156 -8.26 12.17 8.03
C SER A 156 -8.98 11.72 9.31
N GLN A 157 -8.79 12.42 10.42
CA GLN A 157 -9.45 12.11 11.70
C GLN A 157 -10.98 12.21 11.59
N VAL A 158 -11.50 13.30 10.99
CA VAL A 158 -12.93 13.50 10.81
C VAL A 158 -13.54 12.40 9.94
N HIS A 159 -12.95 12.11 8.78
CA HIS A 159 -13.45 11.09 7.87
C HIS A 159 -13.38 9.69 8.48
N THR A 160 -12.35 9.38 9.24
CA THR A 160 -12.17 8.08 9.92
C THR A 160 -13.16 7.89 11.05
N ALA A 161 -13.40 8.93 11.86
CA ALA A 161 -14.43 8.90 12.89
C ALA A 161 -15.82 8.67 12.28
N GLY A 162 -16.13 9.36 11.17
CA GLY A 162 -17.34 9.13 10.39
C GLY A 162 -17.45 7.70 9.85
N LEU A 163 -16.38 7.18 9.25
CA LEU A 163 -16.30 5.81 8.73
C LEU A 163 -16.59 4.78 9.83
N ARG A 164 -15.93 4.89 10.99
CA ARG A 164 -16.13 3.98 12.13
C ARG A 164 -17.57 4.01 12.63
N ARG A 165 -18.20 5.19 12.66
CA ARG A 165 -19.61 5.32 13.04
C ARG A 165 -20.53 4.60 12.05
N LEU A 166 -20.30 4.73 10.75
CA LEU A 166 -21.09 4.04 9.71
C LEU A 166 -20.93 2.53 9.78
N ILE A 167 -19.71 2.02 9.96
CA ILE A 167 -19.45 0.57 10.11
C ILE A 167 -20.20 0.02 11.32
N ARG A 168 -20.13 0.70 12.47
CA ARG A 168 -20.85 0.29 13.68
C ARG A 168 -22.35 0.21 13.45
N LEU A 169 -22.95 1.26 12.87
CA LEU A 169 -24.38 1.31 12.56
C LEU A 169 -24.80 0.21 11.57
N LYS A 170 -23.98 -0.05 10.55
CA LYS A 170 -24.25 -1.11 9.57
C LYS A 170 -24.24 -2.50 10.21
N GLY A 171 -23.31 -2.76 11.13
CA GLY A 171 -23.25 -4.00 11.91
C GLY A 171 -24.42 -4.17 12.88
N GLU A 172 -24.85 -3.10 13.57
CA GLU A 172 -26.03 -3.10 14.45
C GLU A 172 -27.32 -3.48 13.70
N GLN A 173 -27.41 -3.19 12.40
CA GLN A 173 -28.57 -3.52 11.56
C GLN A 173 -28.54 -4.95 10.97
N GLY A 174 -27.61 -5.81 11.38
CA GLY A 174 -27.55 -7.19 10.91
C GLY A 174 -27.10 -7.36 9.46
N HIS A 175 -26.69 -6.27 8.79
CA HIS A 175 -25.91 -6.38 7.56
C HIS A 175 -24.53 -6.91 7.93
N ASN A 176 -23.96 -7.83 7.15
CA ASN A 176 -22.55 -8.20 7.28
C ASN A 176 -21.71 -6.93 7.02
N GLY A 177 -21.37 -6.20 8.08
CA GLY A 177 -20.96 -4.79 8.06
C GLY A 177 -19.70 -4.44 7.26
N GLN A 178 -19.10 -5.43 6.61
CA GLN A 178 -17.86 -5.34 5.82
C GLN A 178 -17.95 -6.04 4.45
N ALA A 179 -19.01 -6.81 4.16
CA ALA A 179 -19.09 -7.68 2.98
C ALA A 179 -19.55 -6.98 1.68
N GLY A 180 -19.61 -5.65 1.68
CA GLY A 180 -20.05 -4.87 0.52
C GLY A 180 -19.07 -4.91 -0.65
N LEU A 181 -19.60 -4.71 -1.86
CA LEU A 181 -18.81 -4.64 -3.11
C LEU A 181 -17.92 -5.89 -3.33
N ASP A 182 -18.50 -7.09 -3.20
CA ASP A 182 -17.79 -8.38 -3.27
C ASP A 182 -16.58 -8.48 -2.30
N GLY A 183 -16.74 -7.97 -1.08
CA GLY A 183 -15.67 -7.96 -0.06
C GLY A 183 -14.63 -6.85 -0.23
N LEU A 184 -14.67 -6.08 -1.32
CA LEU A 184 -13.74 -4.97 -1.52
C LEU A 184 -13.88 -3.91 -0.42
N LEU A 185 -15.08 -3.70 0.11
CA LEU A 185 -15.31 -2.72 1.18
C LEU A 185 -14.49 -3.04 2.43
N ALA A 186 -14.46 -4.31 2.88
CA ALA A 186 -13.63 -4.75 4.01
C ALA A 186 -12.16 -4.41 3.79
N THR A 187 -11.65 -4.73 2.59
CA THR A 187 -10.27 -4.44 2.21
C THR A 187 -9.96 -2.95 2.23
N LEU A 188 -10.86 -2.09 1.71
CA LEU A 188 -10.67 -0.64 1.74
C LEU A 188 -10.65 -0.07 3.16
N ILE A 189 -11.47 -0.62 4.06
CA ILE A 189 -11.48 -0.24 5.48
C ILE A 189 -10.15 -0.65 6.12
N GLN A 190 -9.71 -1.88 5.95
CA GLN A 190 -8.43 -2.34 6.50
C GLN A 190 -7.24 -1.55 5.94
N MET A 191 -7.25 -1.22 4.63
CA MET A 191 -6.24 -0.37 4.02
C MET A 191 -6.18 1.03 4.66
N ASN A 192 -7.31 1.58 5.11
CA ASN A 192 -7.32 2.85 5.84
C ASN A 192 -6.54 2.75 7.15
N ASP A 193 -6.79 1.71 7.94
CA ASP A 193 -6.12 1.53 9.22
C ASP A 193 -4.61 1.33 9.06
N VAL A 194 -4.21 0.55 8.05
CA VAL A 194 -2.80 0.37 7.67
C VAL A 194 -2.17 1.70 7.28
N VAL A 195 -2.78 2.46 6.36
CA VAL A 195 -2.23 3.73 5.89
C VAL A 195 -2.13 4.74 7.02
N GLN A 196 -3.14 4.86 7.89
CA GLN A 196 -3.06 5.78 9.02
C GLN A 196 -1.90 5.44 9.95
N SER A 197 -1.72 4.15 10.27
CA SER A 197 -0.63 3.67 11.13
C SER A 197 0.74 4.00 10.54
N ILE A 198 0.88 3.85 9.21
CA ILE A 198 2.11 4.20 8.49
C ILE A 198 2.32 5.71 8.49
N ILE A 199 1.32 6.49 8.08
CA ILE A 199 1.48 7.91 7.80
C ILE A 199 1.57 8.73 9.08
N PHE A 200 0.71 8.53 10.06
CA PHE A 200 0.65 9.35 11.28
C PHE A 200 1.32 8.69 12.49
N GLY A 201 1.55 7.37 12.44
CA GLY A 201 2.07 6.63 13.59
C GLY A 201 0.99 5.89 14.37
N PRO A 202 1.41 5.15 15.41
CA PRO A 202 0.48 4.52 16.33
C PRO A 202 -0.39 5.61 16.99
N GLY A 203 -1.69 5.59 16.71
CA GLY A 203 -2.71 6.41 17.36
C GLY A 203 -3.77 5.52 18.02
N ASP A 204 -4.94 6.06 18.39
CA ASP A 204 -6.05 5.30 18.98
C ASP A 204 -6.52 4.08 18.15
N SER A 205 -6.13 4.01 16.87
CA SER A 205 -6.32 2.85 15.98
C SER A 205 -5.63 1.57 16.49
N ASP A 206 -4.65 1.68 17.40
CA ASP A 206 -4.01 0.53 18.06
C ASP A 206 -4.99 -0.30 18.90
N THR A 207 -6.16 0.24 19.25
CA THR A 207 -7.24 -0.50 19.93
C THR A 207 -7.89 -1.59 19.08
N LEU A 208 -7.66 -1.57 17.76
CA LEU A 208 -8.18 -2.56 16.80
C LEU A 208 -7.17 -3.67 16.46
N LEU A 209 -5.91 -3.54 16.91
CA LEU A 209 -4.97 -4.63 16.79
C LEU A 209 -5.42 -5.79 17.69
N PRO A 210 -5.32 -7.06 17.22
CA PRO A 210 -5.66 -8.19 18.06
C PRO A 210 -4.82 -8.15 19.35
N GLN A 211 -5.50 -8.22 20.51
CA GLN A 211 -4.85 -8.19 21.82
C GLN A 211 -3.72 -9.25 21.88
N GLY A 212 -2.48 -8.82 22.16
CA GLY A 212 -1.32 -9.70 22.34
C GLY A 212 -0.19 -9.54 21.31
N TYR A 213 -0.42 -8.93 20.15
CA TYR A 213 0.63 -8.74 19.13
C TYR A 213 1.65 -7.63 19.46
N HIS A 214 1.39 -6.84 20.49
CA HIS A 214 2.18 -5.65 20.82
C HIS A 214 3.54 -5.92 21.46
N VAL A 215 3.84 -7.16 21.85
CA VAL A 215 5.03 -7.52 22.64
C VAL A 215 5.98 -8.45 21.86
N VAL A 216 5.51 -9.11 20.81
CA VAL A 216 6.27 -10.14 20.08
C VAL A 216 6.64 -9.66 18.68
N PRO A 217 7.90 -9.83 18.23
CA PRO A 217 8.28 -9.52 16.86
C PRO A 217 7.44 -10.31 15.83
N PRO A 218 6.77 -9.64 14.88
CA PRO A 218 5.98 -10.31 13.87
C PRO A 218 6.87 -11.02 12.85
N LEU A 219 6.46 -12.22 12.45
CA LEU A 219 7.22 -13.11 11.55
C LEU A 219 6.58 -13.27 10.15
N GLY A 220 5.32 -12.83 9.98
CA GLY A 220 4.50 -13.19 8.82
C GLY A 220 5.10 -12.76 7.48
N LEU A 221 5.63 -11.53 7.37
CA LEU A 221 6.25 -11.07 6.13
C LEU A 221 7.52 -11.87 5.79
N GLU A 222 8.41 -12.11 6.74
CA GLU A 222 9.62 -12.91 6.50
C GLU A 222 9.29 -14.35 6.08
N CYS A 223 8.33 -15.01 6.75
CA CYS A 223 7.83 -16.32 6.35
C CYS A 223 7.35 -16.31 4.91
N ARG A 224 6.49 -15.35 4.56
CA ARG A 224 5.94 -15.23 3.22
C ARG A 224 6.99 -14.92 2.16
N VAL A 225 8.03 -14.15 2.47
CA VAL A 225 9.17 -13.95 1.55
C VAL A 225 9.85 -15.28 1.25
N MET A 226 10.10 -16.10 2.29
CA MET A 226 10.79 -17.38 2.16
C MET A 226 9.94 -18.48 1.48
N GLU A 227 8.64 -18.46 1.75
CA GLU A 227 7.66 -19.39 1.19
C GLU A 227 7.16 -18.96 -0.18
N TYR A 228 7.43 -17.72 -0.59
CA TYR A 228 6.98 -17.19 -1.86
C TYR A 228 7.36 -18.15 -2.98
N ARG A 229 6.34 -18.62 -3.68
CA ARG A 229 6.47 -19.27 -4.97
C ARG A 229 5.93 -18.26 -5.96
N ALA A 230 6.63 -18.08 -7.08
CA ALA A 230 6.16 -17.25 -8.17
C ALA A 230 4.69 -17.58 -8.42
N LEU A 231 3.82 -16.60 -8.17
CA LEU A 231 2.38 -16.78 -8.31
C LEU A 231 2.09 -17.16 -9.77
N PRO A 232 1.02 -17.91 -10.05
CA PRO A 232 0.63 -18.30 -11.43
C PRO A 232 0.20 -17.10 -12.30
N TYR A 233 0.51 -15.88 -11.87
CA TYR A 233 0.30 -14.68 -12.64
C TYR A 233 1.21 -14.66 -13.85
N ARG A 234 0.61 -14.50 -15.02
CA ARG A 234 1.34 -14.37 -16.26
C ARG A 234 1.63 -12.91 -16.51
N LEU A 235 2.88 -12.58 -16.82
CA LEU A 235 3.24 -11.25 -17.26
C LEU A 235 2.89 -11.11 -18.74
N ILE A 236 2.18 -10.04 -19.10
CA ILE A 236 1.92 -9.69 -20.49
C ILE A 236 3.18 -8.98 -21.01
N GLU A 237 4.10 -9.73 -21.63
CA GLU A 237 5.24 -9.16 -22.35
C GLU A 237 4.79 -8.67 -23.74
N SER A 238 5.63 -7.86 -24.41
CA SER A 238 5.37 -7.05 -25.61
C SER A 238 5.08 -7.82 -26.93
N SER A 239 4.45 -8.98 -26.81
CA SER A 239 3.84 -9.86 -27.81
C SER A 239 3.11 -10.88 -26.94
N GLU A 240 1.88 -11.29 -27.27
CA GLU A 240 0.97 -12.20 -26.52
C GLU A 240 1.55 -13.61 -26.15
N ARG A 241 2.78 -13.67 -25.63
CA ARG A 241 3.48 -14.85 -25.16
C ARG A 241 3.60 -14.75 -23.67
N LEU A 242 3.11 -15.79 -23.02
CA LEU A 242 3.10 -15.93 -21.59
C LEU A 242 4.39 -16.66 -21.20
N SER A 243 5.28 -15.99 -20.49
CA SER A 243 6.51 -16.61 -19.98
C SER A 243 6.31 -16.99 -18.50
N PRO A 244 6.68 -18.20 -18.07
CA PRO A 244 6.69 -18.55 -16.65
C PRO A 244 7.68 -17.65 -15.90
N MET A 245 7.26 -17.03 -14.80
CA MET A 245 8.16 -16.32 -13.89
C MET A 245 9.11 -17.33 -13.24
N SER A 246 10.40 -17.29 -13.58
CA SER A 246 11.44 -18.13 -12.96
C SER A 246 12.46 -17.36 -12.13
N SER A 247 12.30 -16.04 -11.95
CA SER A 247 13.22 -15.26 -11.11
C SER A 247 12.79 -15.38 -9.66
N THR A 248 13.60 -16.02 -8.83
CA THR A 248 13.53 -15.91 -7.37
C THR A 248 14.58 -14.92 -6.88
N LEU A 249 14.49 -14.53 -5.61
CA LEU A 249 15.59 -13.80 -4.98
C LEU A 249 16.88 -14.64 -5.00
N SER A 250 18.02 -13.98 -5.09
CA SER A 250 19.34 -14.61 -4.94
C SER A 250 19.49 -15.26 -3.56
N ASP A 251 20.32 -16.30 -3.44
CA ASP A 251 20.55 -17.00 -2.17
C ASP A 251 21.06 -16.05 -1.07
N SER A 252 21.94 -15.10 -1.44
CA SER A 252 22.41 -14.05 -0.55
C SER A 252 21.27 -13.19 -0.01
N THR A 253 20.32 -12.81 -0.86
CA THR A 253 19.13 -12.06 -0.43
C THR A 253 18.24 -12.90 0.49
N MET A 254 18.02 -14.18 0.16
CA MET A 254 17.23 -15.08 1.00
C MET A 254 17.86 -15.30 2.39
N ASN A 255 19.19 -15.34 2.46
CA ASN A 255 19.90 -15.44 3.74
C ASN A 255 19.67 -14.23 4.65
N LEU A 256 19.55 -13.01 4.10
CA LEU A 256 19.21 -11.81 4.91
C LEU A 256 17.86 -12.00 5.64
N PHE A 257 16.83 -12.47 4.92
CA PHE A 257 15.52 -12.72 5.52
C PHE A 257 15.56 -13.85 6.55
N ARG A 258 16.33 -14.93 6.30
CA ARG A 258 16.52 -16.02 7.27
C ARG A 258 17.18 -15.52 8.56
N GLU A 259 18.19 -14.67 8.46
CA GLU A 259 18.87 -14.08 9.62
C GLU A 259 17.94 -13.19 10.45
N ILE A 260 17.15 -12.34 9.78
CA ILE A 260 16.16 -11.48 10.44
C ILE A 260 15.07 -12.34 11.12
N TYR A 261 14.56 -13.35 10.43
CA TYR A 261 13.58 -14.29 10.96
C TYR A 261 14.11 -15.03 12.20
N ALA A 262 15.32 -15.59 12.12
CA ALA A 262 15.95 -16.29 13.23
C ALA A 262 16.14 -15.38 14.45
N PHE A 263 16.59 -14.14 14.23
CA PHE A 263 16.74 -13.17 15.31
C PHE A 263 15.41 -12.80 15.98
N LYS A 264 14.35 -12.59 15.18
CA LYS A 264 13.01 -12.33 15.72
C LYS A 264 12.50 -13.48 16.58
N ILE A 265 12.76 -14.73 16.19
CA ILE A 265 12.46 -15.91 17.02
C ILE A 265 13.27 -15.90 18.31
N GLU A 266 14.55 -15.54 18.27
CA GLU A 266 15.39 -15.46 19.47
C GLU A 266 14.86 -14.43 20.46
N ILE A 267 14.44 -13.25 19.98
CA ILE A 267 13.75 -12.24 20.81
C ILE A 267 12.52 -12.85 21.48
N SER A 268 11.65 -13.53 20.70
CA SER A 268 10.43 -14.14 21.23
C SER A 268 10.69 -15.24 22.26
N ARG A 269 11.86 -15.89 22.23
CA ARG A 269 12.21 -17.01 23.13
C ARG A 269 12.99 -16.58 24.36
N LEU A 270 13.97 -15.69 24.21
CA LEU A 270 14.96 -15.35 25.23
C LEU A 270 14.66 -14.01 25.91
N GLY A 271 13.70 -13.25 25.39
CA GLY A 271 13.52 -11.84 25.73
C GLY A 271 14.52 -10.93 25.02
N ASN A 272 14.17 -9.65 24.92
CA ASN A 272 14.85 -8.64 24.13
C ASN A 272 16.35 -8.51 24.45
N ALA A 273 16.70 -8.26 25.71
CA ALA A 273 18.07 -8.01 26.16
C ALA A 273 19.01 -9.22 25.93
N THR A 274 18.55 -10.43 26.24
CA THR A 274 19.35 -11.66 26.10
C THR A 274 19.61 -12.01 24.64
N ALA A 275 18.58 -11.90 23.78
CA ALA A 275 18.72 -12.15 22.35
C ALA A 275 19.69 -11.15 21.70
N TYR A 276 19.59 -9.88 22.09
CA TYR A 276 20.48 -8.84 21.59
C TYR A 276 21.94 -9.03 22.05
N ALA A 277 22.18 -9.28 23.35
CA ALA A 277 23.53 -9.53 23.88
C ALA A 277 24.21 -10.73 23.20
N ARG A 278 23.46 -11.80 22.94
CA ARG A 278 23.95 -12.97 22.20
C ARG A 278 24.33 -12.60 20.76
N ARG A 279 23.52 -11.80 20.08
CA ARG A 279 23.82 -11.31 18.74
C ARG A 279 25.07 -10.44 18.74
N LEU A 280 25.22 -9.52 19.69
CA LEU A 280 26.38 -8.65 19.82
C LEU A 280 27.67 -9.47 20.03
N ALA A 281 27.62 -10.49 20.89
CA ALA A 281 28.73 -11.41 21.11
C ALA A 281 29.14 -12.19 19.83
N LEU A 282 28.17 -12.53 18.97
CA LEU A 282 28.44 -13.13 17.65
C LEU A 282 28.99 -12.09 16.65
N ARG A 283 28.56 -10.83 16.76
CA ARG A 283 28.99 -9.71 15.91
C ARG A 283 30.44 -9.29 16.16
N GLY A 284 30.97 -9.47 17.38
CA GLY A 284 32.39 -9.27 17.71
C GLY A 284 33.39 -10.11 16.87
N ARG A 285 32.91 -10.95 15.93
CA ARG A 285 33.69 -11.71 14.95
C ARG A 285 33.42 -11.35 13.47
N ARG A 286 32.57 -10.37 13.14
CA ARG A 286 32.29 -9.94 11.74
C ARG A 286 32.25 -8.41 11.61
N GLN A 287 32.92 -7.91 10.56
CA GLN A 287 33.07 -6.50 10.17
C GLN A 287 31.76 -5.69 10.17
N GLU A 288 31.92 -4.39 10.44
CA GLU A 288 30.95 -3.30 10.60
C GLU A 288 29.67 -3.38 9.74
N ILE A 289 28.51 -3.14 10.36
CA ILE A 289 27.26 -2.81 9.65
C ILE A 289 27.28 -1.31 9.30
N HIS A 290 28.28 -0.89 8.54
CA HIS A 290 28.14 0.32 7.75
C HIS A 290 27.54 -0.10 6.41
N PRO A 291 26.50 0.59 5.90
CA PRO A 291 26.09 0.41 4.51
C PRO A 291 27.36 0.62 3.67
N PRO A 292 27.77 -0.33 2.83
CA PRO A 292 29.00 -0.20 2.06
C PRO A 292 28.98 1.15 1.33
N ALA A 293 30.04 1.95 1.52
CA ALA A 293 30.16 3.29 0.94
C ALA A 293 29.99 3.30 -0.59
N SER A 294 30.13 2.13 -1.24
CA SER A 294 29.90 1.88 -2.65
C SER A 294 29.06 0.60 -2.85
N LEU A 295 27.74 0.68 -2.62
CA LEU A 295 26.78 -0.41 -2.91
C LEU A 295 26.35 -0.51 -4.39
N LEU A 296 26.94 0.32 -5.27
CA LEU A 296 26.75 0.23 -6.71
C LEU A 296 27.79 -0.73 -7.31
N SER A 297 27.80 -1.99 -6.90
CA SER A 297 28.38 -3.07 -7.72
C SER A 297 27.26 -3.64 -8.59
N ASP A 298 27.54 -3.82 -9.88
CA ASP A 298 26.58 -4.03 -10.98
C ASP A 298 25.61 -5.23 -10.88
N ASP A 299 25.71 -6.14 -9.90
CA ASP A 299 25.17 -7.49 -10.13
C ASP A 299 23.72 -7.79 -9.63
N ASP A 300 23.11 -7.00 -8.72
CA ASP A 300 21.68 -7.20 -8.37
C ASP A 300 21.07 -5.97 -7.63
N PRO A 301 20.26 -5.12 -8.29
CA PRO A 301 19.71 -3.93 -7.66
C PRO A 301 18.57 -4.25 -6.66
N ILE A 302 17.92 -5.42 -6.76
CA ILE A 302 16.95 -5.89 -5.77
C ILE A 302 17.68 -6.30 -4.48
N HIS A 303 18.79 -7.04 -4.61
CA HIS A 303 19.64 -7.37 -3.47
C HIS A 303 20.12 -6.11 -2.74
N CYS A 304 20.57 -5.08 -3.49
CA CYS A 304 21.00 -3.81 -2.91
C CYS A 304 19.90 -3.15 -2.06
N CYS A 305 18.65 -3.12 -2.55
CA CYS A 305 17.51 -2.61 -1.78
C CYS A 305 17.27 -3.42 -0.49
N CYS A 306 17.35 -4.75 -0.58
CA CYS A 306 17.19 -5.65 0.57
C CYS A 306 18.31 -5.48 1.60
N VAL A 307 19.56 -5.32 1.17
CA VAL A 307 20.71 -5.03 2.06
C VAL A 307 20.50 -3.71 2.79
N LEU A 308 20.16 -2.63 2.07
CA LEU A 308 19.91 -1.32 2.68
C LEU A 308 18.78 -1.37 3.72
N ALA A 309 17.67 -2.03 3.41
CA ALA A 309 16.58 -2.20 4.36
C ALA A 309 16.98 -3.09 5.55
N ALA A 310 17.73 -4.18 5.33
CA ALA A 310 18.27 -5.00 6.42
C ALA A 310 19.22 -4.18 7.33
N SER A 311 20.08 -3.34 6.76
CA SER A 311 20.96 -2.44 7.53
C SER A 311 20.16 -1.45 8.38
N ILE A 312 19.09 -0.85 7.83
CA ILE A 312 18.17 0.01 8.58
C ILE A 312 17.53 -0.75 9.73
N PHE A 313 17.03 -1.97 9.46
CA PHE A 313 16.45 -2.83 10.48
C PHE A 313 17.44 -3.10 11.61
N TRP A 314 18.67 -3.51 11.29
CA TRP A 314 19.69 -3.82 12.29
C TRP A 314 20.11 -2.60 13.11
N LEU A 315 20.29 -1.45 12.45
CA LEU A 315 20.59 -0.19 13.14
C LEU A 315 19.48 0.20 14.12
N LEU A 316 18.22 0.02 13.72
CA LEU A 316 17.07 0.27 14.59
C LEU A 316 17.06 -0.67 15.80
N MET A 317 17.30 -1.98 15.60
CA MET A 317 17.35 -2.95 16.70
C MET A 317 18.50 -2.60 17.66
N GLU A 318 19.67 -2.29 17.12
CA GLU A 318 20.83 -1.87 17.90
C GLU A 318 20.54 -0.63 18.70
N ALA A 319 20.06 0.45 18.09
CA ALA A 319 19.77 1.67 18.83
C ALA A 319 18.69 1.49 19.91
N HIS A 320 17.66 0.68 19.64
CA HIS A 320 16.58 0.46 20.59
C HIS A 320 17.02 -0.38 21.80
N TYR A 321 17.84 -1.43 21.59
CA TYR A 321 18.23 -2.36 22.65
C TYR A 321 19.61 -2.09 23.26
N HIS A 322 20.47 -1.28 22.63
CA HIS A 322 21.76 -0.87 23.18
C HIS A 322 21.60 0.05 24.39
N SER A 323 20.52 0.83 24.46
CA SER A 323 20.17 1.66 25.62
C SER A 323 19.95 0.85 26.91
N GLU A 324 19.80 -0.48 26.84
CA GLU A 324 19.60 -1.34 28.00
C GLU A 324 20.91 -2.00 28.50
N VAL A 325 22.01 -1.96 27.73
CA VAL A 325 23.19 -2.81 27.99
C VAL A 325 24.49 -2.04 28.21
N ASP A 326 24.77 -0.95 27.49
CA ASP A 326 25.98 -0.12 27.73
C ASP A 326 25.79 1.30 27.17
N ALA A 327 26.05 2.35 27.96
CA ALA A 327 25.78 3.76 27.61
C ALA A 327 26.95 4.49 26.94
N GLU A 328 28.06 3.81 26.68
CA GLU A 328 29.24 4.41 26.08
C GLU A 328 29.38 3.98 24.63
N ILE A 329 29.41 4.98 23.74
CA ILE A 329 29.70 4.99 22.30
C ILE A 329 28.47 5.45 21.49
N LEU A 330 28.31 6.77 21.37
CA LEU A 330 27.76 7.37 20.16
C LEU A 330 28.69 8.51 19.72
N SER A 331 29.15 8.40 18.48
CA SER A 331 29.95 9.37 17.76
C SER A 331 29.18 10.70 17.55
N ALA A 332 29.84 11.69 16.96
CA ALA A 332 29.28 13.04 16.72
C ALA A 332 28.02 13.09 15.83
N GLU A 333 27.54 11.97 15.27
CA GLU A 333 26.33 11.88 14.44
C GLU A 333 25.26 11.08 15.18
N SER A 334 24.05 11.63 15.26
CA SER A 334 22.93 10.96 15.93
C SER A 334 22.49 9.71 15.15
N VAL A 335 22.02 8.68 15.85
CA VAL A 335 21.34 7.52 15.23
C VAL A 335 20.25 7.97 14.26
N ALA A 336 19.51 9.04 14.61
CA ALA A 336 18.47 9.60 13.76
C ALA A 336 19.02 10.12 12.42
N GLU A 337 20.18 10.77 12.41
CA GLU A 337 20.82 11.27 11.18
C GLU A 337 21.30 10.11 10.30
N THR A 338 21.81 9.04 10.93
CA THR A 338 22.21 7.82 10.24
C THR A 338 21.03 7.08 9.60
N LEU A 339 19.89 7.01 10.30
CA LEU A 339 18.65 6.48 9.75
C LEU A 339 18.15 7.35 8.59
N ASP A 340 18.12 8.68 8.72
CA ASP A 340 17.69 9.59 7.65
C ASP A 340 18.56 9.48 6.39
N ARG A 341 19.88 9.31 6.55
CA ARG A 341 20.81 9.05 5.43
C ARG A 341 20.54 7.69 4.78
N SER A 342 20.40 6.63 5.57
CA SER A 342 20.10 5.27 5.08
C SER A 342 18.74 5.22 4.36
N THR A 343 17.72 5.92 4.88
CA THR A 343 16.41 6.05 4.22
C THR A 343 16.53 6.74 2.86
N ARG A 344 17.33 7.81 2.74
CA ARG A 344 17.59 8.48 1.44
C ARG A 344 18.31 7.57 0.44
N GLN A 345 19.29 6.79 0.90
CA GLN A 345 19.97 5.79 0.07
C GLN A 345 18.98 4.71 -0.41
N LEU A 346 18.14 4.18 0.48
CA LEU A 346 17.13 3.18 0.14
C LEU A 346 16.11 3.73 -0.89
N LYS A 347 15.65 4.97 -0.74
CA LYS A 347 14.76 5.61 -1.74
C LYS A 347 15.42 5.70 -3.11
N THR A 348 16.71 6.05 -3.13
CA THR A 348 17.48 6.15 -4.39
C THR A 348 17.60 4.78 -5.05
N ALA A 349 18.01 3.76 -4.30
CA ALA A 349 18.13 2.38 -4.80
C ALA A 349 16.78 1.85 -5.32
N LEU A 350 15.70 2.03 -4.55
CA LEU A 350 14.34 1.62 -4.95
C LEU A 350 13.88 2.33 -6.23
N SER A 351 14.34 3.55 -6.48
CA SER A 351 13.99 4.32 -7.68
C SER A 351 14.63 3.75 -8.95
N LEU A 352 15.74 3.00 -8.82
CA LEU A 352 16.45 2.34 -9.92
C LEU A 352 15.79 1.02 -10.35
N VAL A 353 14.93 0.44 -9.50
CA VAL A 353 14.24 -0.82 -9.79
C VAL A 353 12.76 -0.56 -10.12
N ASP A 354 12.31 -1.05 -11.27
CA ASP A 354 10.91 -1.00 -11.66
C ASP A 354 10.06 -1.96 -10.81
N ALA A 355 8.81 -1.59 -10.52
CA ALA A 355 7.87 -2.42 -9.78
C ALA A 355 7.61 -3.77 -10.47
N THR A 356 7.74 -3.83 -11.81
CA THR A 356 7.60 -5.08 -12.56
C THR A 356 8.73 -6.08 -12.30
N ALA A 357 9.95 -5.60 -12.02
CA ALA A 357 11.06 -6.46 -11.62
C ALA A 357 10.79 -7.09 -10.24
N TRP A 358 10.29 -6.30 -9.29
CA TRP A 358 9.85 -6.81 -7.99
C TRP A 358 8.73 -7.83 -8.10
N LEU A 359 7.75 -7.59 -8.98
CA LEU A 359 6.66 -8.54 -9.25
C LEU A 359 7.19 -9.86 -9.82
N LYS A 360 8.19 -9.81 -10.71
CA LYS A 360 8.87 -10.99 -11.28
C LYS A 360 9.66 -11.76 -10.21
N SER A 361 10.34 -11.07 -9.31
CA SER A 361 11.26 -11.67 -8.35
C SER A 361 10.61 -12.08 -7.03
N ASN A 362 10.16 -11.10 -6.25
CA ASN A 362 9.47 -11.31 -4.98
C ASN A 362 8.73 -10.02 -4.56
N PRO A 363 7.42 -9.92 -4.84
CA PRO A 363 6.62 -8.75 -4.50
C PRO A 363 6.42 -8.56 -2.98
N ILE A 364 6.61 -9.62 -2.20
CA ILE A 364 6.48 -9.57 -0.74
C ILE A 364 7.71 -8.91 -0.13
N ALA A 365 8.90 -9.26 -0.62
CA ALA A 365 10.15 -8.60 -0.23
C ALA A 365 10.12 -7.10 -0.56
N TYR A 366 9.49 -6.72 -1.67
CA TYR A 366 9.29 -5.31 -2.01
C TYR A 366 8.45 -4.57 -0.97
N CYS A 367 7.34 -5.17 -0.53
CA CYS A 367 6.50 -4.61 0.53
C CYS A 367 7.29 -4.48 1.85
N TRP A 368 8.04 -5.53 2.24
CA TRP A 368 8.89 -5.53 3.43
C TRP A 368 9.91 -4.39 3.40
N VAL A 369 10.67 -4.27 2.30
CA VAL A 369 11.68 -3.21 2.10
C VAL A 369 11.06 -1.82 2.23
N CYS A 370 9.90 -1.60 1.60
CA CYS A 370 9.21 -0.32 1.68
C CYS A 370 8.70 -0.02 3.11
N MET A 371 8.19 -1.02 3.83
CA MET A 371 7.69 -0.83 5.20
C MET A 371 8.81 -0.53 6.19
N VAL A 372 9.99 -1.16 6.05
CA VAL A 372 11.16 -0.83 6.87
C VAL A 372 11.57 0.63 6.67
N GLY A 373 11.66 1.08 5.42
CA GLY A 373 11.96 2.48 5.11
C GLY A 373 10.90 3.46 5.62
N ALA A 374 9.62 3.11 5.49
CA ALA A 374 8.52 3.93 6.00
C ALA A 374 8.49 4.00 7.53
N ALA A 375 8.87 2.93 8.22
CA ALA A 375 8.80 2.86 9.67
C ALA A 375 9.76 3.86 10.35
N VAL A 376 10.99 3.97 9.83
CA VAL A 376 12.02 4.86 10.38
C VAL A 376 11.96 6.28 9.82
N ALA A 377 11.18 6.54 8.78
CA ALA A 377 11.10 7.85 8.15
C ALA A 377 10.41 8.88 9.04
N ARG A 378 11.09 10.00 9.29
CA ARG A 378 10.60 11.12 10.13
C ARG A 378 9.54 11.98 9.45
N SER A 379 9.69 12.22 8.15
CA SER A 379 8.75 13.04 7.39
C SER A 379 7.56 12.24 6.87
N THR A 380 6.35 12.76 7.05
CA THR A 380 5.11 12.20 6.49
C THR A 380 5.20 12.03 4.98
N SER A 381 5.79 12.99 4.27
CA SER A 381 5.99 12.93 2.81
C SER A 381 6.82 11.72 2.37
N VAL A 382 7.83 11.35 3.17
CA VAL A 382 8.68 10.18 2.91
C VAL A 382 7.91 8.89 3.17
N ARG A 383 7.08 8.84 4.21
CA ARG A 383 6.22 7.68 4.49
C ARG A 383 5.17 7.46 3.39
N VAL A 384 4.54 8.54 2.92
CA VAL A 384 3.63 8.52 1.77
C VAL A 384 4.35 7.99 0.52
N TRP A 385 5.59 8.43 0.28
CA TRP A 385 6.38 7.96 -0.85
C TRP A 385 6.58 6.44 -0.83
N PHE A 386 6.99 5.85 0.31
CA PHE A 386 7.17 4.40 0.43
C PHE A 386 5.86 3.63 0.25
N TRP A 387 4.76 4.13 0.81
CA TRP A 387 3.44 3.52 0.62
C TRP A 387 3.03 3.50 -0.86
N VAL A 388 3.02 4.67 -1.50
CA VAL A 388 2.59 4.84 -2.89
C VAL A 388 3.44 3.97 -3.83
N ARG A 389 4.74 3.84 -3.54
CA ARG A 389 5.68 3.05 -4.34
C ARG A 389 5.32 1.56 -4.40
N GLN A 390 4.74 0.99 -3.33
CA GLN A 390 4.36 -0.42 -3.26
C GLN A 390 2.84 -0.68 -3.34
N ALA A 391 2.00 0.35 -3.29
CA ALA A 391 0.54 0.21 -3.17
C ALA A 391 -0.12 -0.62 -4.28
N ALA A 392 0.39 -0.57 -5.52
CA ALA A 392 -0.10 -1.42 -6.60
C ALA A 392 0.20 -2.91 -6.33
N VAL A 393 1.42 -3.22 -5.88
CA VAL A 393 1.86 -4.58 -5.56
C VAL A 393 1.06 -5.15 -4.38
N LEU A 394 0.85 -4.36 -3.34
CA LEU A 394 0.02 -4.73 -2.19
C LEU A 394 -1.38 -5.18 -2.62
N ARG A 395 -2.03 -4.44 -3.53
CA ARG A 395 -3.38 -4.76 -4.01
C ARG A 395 -3.44 -6.04 -4.84
N ILE A 396 -2.34 -6.44 -5.49
CA ILE A 396 -2.24 -7.73 -6.20
C ILE A 396 -2.13 -8.88 -5.20
N LEU A 397 -1.36 -8.68 -4.13
CA LEU A 397 -1.12 -9.69 -3.09
C LEU A 397 -2.30 -9.87 -2.15
N THR A 398 -3.08 -8.82 -1.94
CA THR A 398 -4.25 -8.84 -1.06
C THR A 398 -5.44 -9.47 -1.77
N ALA A 399 -5.95 -10.59 -1.25
CA ALA A 399 -7.23 -11.14 -1.67
C ALA A 399 -8.36 -10.54 -0.82
N VAL A 400 -9.51 -10.24 -1.42
CA VAL A 400 -10.64 -9.63 -0.70
C VAL A 400 -11.29 -10.58 0.32
N ASP A 401 -11.05 -11.88 0.19
CA ASP A 401 -11.50 -12.93 1.11
C ASP A 401 -10.41 -13.42 2.07
N ASP A 402 -9.19 -12.88 2.00
CA ASP A 402 -8.06 -13.23 2.88
C ASP A 402 -7.28 -11.96 3.27
N SER A 403 -7.54 -11.48 4.48
CA SER A 403 -6.89 -10.29 5.05
C SER A 403 -5.48 -10.54 5.58
N THR A 404 -5.02 -11.79 5.63
CA THR A 404 -3.82 -12.18 6.39
C THR A 404 -2.56 -11.46 5.91
N PHE A 405 -2.46 -11.16 4.61
CA PHE A 405 -1.34 -10.39 4.09
C PHE A 405 -1.33 -8.94 4.57
N LEU A 406 -2.50 -8.28 4.58
CA LEU A 406 -2.63 -6.93 5.11
C LEU A 406 -2.40 -6.89 6.62
N ASP A 407 -2.85 -7.91 7.35
CA ASP A 407 -2.61 -8.05 8.79
C ASP A 407 -1.11 -8.18 9.08
N ASP A 408 -0.41 -9.06 8.35
CA ASP A 408 1.04 -9.21 8.49
C ASP A 408 1.79 -7.91 8.18
N LEU A 409 1.37 -7.18 7.15
CA LEU A 409 1.94 -5.88 6.79
C LEU A 409 1.70 -4.84 7.91
N TRP A 410 0.47 -4.80 8.44
CA TRP A 410 0.06 -3.86 9.47
C TRP A 410 0.84 -4.07 10.76
N VAL A 411 0.85 -5.30 11.28
CA VAL A 411 1.53 -5.63 12.53
C VAL A 411 3.04 -5.38 12.37
N HIS A 412 3.62 -5.72 11.22
CA HIS A 412 5.03 -5.46 10.94
C HIS A 412 5.38 -3.97 11.02
N VAL A 413 4.62 -3.11 10.35
CA VAL A 413 4.94 -1.67 10.33
C VAL A 413 4.65 -0.99 11.67
N VAL A 414 3.60 -1.38 12.38
CA VAL A 414 3.32 -0.85 13.73
C VAL A 414 4.43 -1.23 14.70
N TRP A 415 4.87 -2.50 14.69
CA TRP A 415 5.96 -2.96 15.54
C TRP A 415 7.24 -2.17 15.28
N LEU A 416 7.66 -2.01 14.02
CA LEU A 416 8.85 -1.21 13.68
C LEU A 416 8.69 0.27 14.06
N ARG A 417 7.53 0.87 13.84
CA ARG A 417 7.29 2.29 14.16
C ARG A 417 7.34 2.57 15.65
N ARG A 418 6.90 1.64 16.49
CA ARG A 418 7.04 1.76 17.96
C ARG A 418 8.49 1.73 18.40
N LEU A 419 9.29 0.82 17.83
CA LEU A 419 10.73 0.77 18.10
C LEU A 419 11.42 2.06 17.64
N ALA A 420 11.06 2.55 16.44
CA ALA A 420 11.59 3.78 15.88
C ALA A 420 11.20 5.01 16.70
N ALA A 421 9.98 5.07 17.24
CA ALA A 421 9.53 6.17 18.08
C ALA A 421 10.38 6.34 19.35
N ALA A 422 10.85 5.24 19.96
CA ALA A 422 11.73 5.29 21.13
C ALA A 422 13.18 5.69 20.82
N VAL A 423 13.59 5.60 19.56
CA VAL A 423 14.98 5.89 19.12
C VAL A 423 15.10 7.29 18.49
N ILE A 424 14.02 7.78 17.89
CA ILE A 424 14.01 9.00 17.06
C ILE A 424 13.34 10.18 17.77
N SER A 425 12.66 9.94 18.90
CA SER A 425 12.17 11.00 19.80
C SER A 425 13.32 11.75 20.44
#